data_AF-A0A662HGL0-F1
#
_entry.id   AF-A0A662HGL0-F1
#
_cell.length_a   1.000
_cell.length_b   1.000
_cell.length_c   1.000
_cell.angle_alpha   90.00
_cell.angle_beta   90.00
_cell.angle_gamma   90.00
#
_symmetry.space_group_name_H-M   'P 1'
#
loop_
_entity.id
_entity.type
_entity.pdbx_description
1 polymer ?
#
loop_
_entity_poly.entity_id
_entity_poly.type
_entity_poly.pdbx_seq_one_letter_code
_entity_poly.pdbx_strand_id
1 'polypeptide(L)'
;MGHNLLTFWANERVARVLYSMLCNLSHFLAGCITAIVSTRHPLLSALLFLAFIIYEVNEDWHLSDNAYKDIFVYALGLYVTAIFLLN
;
A
#
# COMPACT_ATOMS: atom_id res chain seq x y z
N MET A 1 14.36 5.11 3.22
CA MET A 1 15.55 4.76 2.39
C MET A 1 15.30 4.79 0.87
N GLY A 2 14.06 4.61 0.37
CA GLY A 2 13.78 4.60 -1.08
C GLY A 2 14.00 5.92 -1.84
N HIS A 3 14.08 7.03 -1.10
CA HIS A 3 14.24 8.37 -1.66
C HIS A 3 15.54 8.60 -2.46
N ASN A 4 16.64 7.93 -2.08
CA ASN A 4 17.96 8.11 -2.70
C ASN A 4 18.10 7.48 -4.09
N LEU A 5 17.24 6.52 -4.45
CA LEU A 5 17.30 5.86 -5.76
C LEU A 5 16.74 6.74 -6.88
N LEU A 6 15.77 7.61 -6.56
CA LEU A 6 15.11 8.49 -7.54
C LEU A 6 15.80 9.85 -7.70
N THR A 7 16.65 10.25 -6.75
CA THR A 7 17.38 11.54 -6.79
C THR A 7 18.54 11.55 -7.76
N PHE A 8 19.02 10.39 -8.25
CA PHE A 8 20.13 10.33 -9.20
C PHE A 8 19.78 10.92 -10.59
N TRP A 9 18.50 11.01 -10.93
CA TRP A 9 18.03 11.42 -12.27
C TRP A 9 17.03 12.59 -12.28
N ALA A 10 16.50 13.02 -11.12
CA ALA A 10 15.41 14.00 -11.06
C ALA A 10 15.62 15.05 -9.95
N ASN A 11 15.09 16.26 -10.19
CA ASN A 11 14.95 17.31 -9.18
C ASN A 11 14.32 16.71 -7.90
N GLU A 12 14.89 16.99 -6.72
CA GLU A 12 14.46 16.41 -5.45
C GLU A 12 12.94 16.52 -5.20
N ARG A 13 12.32 17.61 -5.65
CA ARG A 13 10.87 17.78 -5.56
C ARG A 13 10.11 16.77 -6.41
N VAL A 14 10.59 16.52 -7.63
CA VAL A 14 9.97 15.56 -8.56
C VAL A 14 10.17 14.14 -8.05
N ALA A 15 11.38 13.82 -7.56
CA ALA A 15 11.66 12.52 -6.95
C ALA A 15 10.73 12.21 -5.77
N ARG A 16 10.43 13.21 -4.92
CA ARG A 16 9.46 13.09 -3.80
C ARG A 16 8.06 12.74 -4.28
N VAL A 17 7.57 13.46 -5.29
CA VAL A 17 6.24 13.24 -5.84
C VAL A 17 6.13 11.85 -6.48
N LEU A 18 7.12 11.47 -7.28
CA LEU A 18 7.15 10.15 -7.93
C LEU A 18 7.17 9.02 -6.90
N TYR A 19 8.01 9.13 -5.87
CA TYR A 19 8.07 8.16 -4.78
C TYR A 19 6.70 7.98 -4.11
N SER A 20 6.06 9.09 -3.74
CA SER A 20 4.72 9.06 -3.12
C SER A 20 3.65 8.46 -4.05
N MET A 21 3.70 8.77 -5.35
CA MET A 21 2.79 8.18 -6.33
C MET A 21 2.98 6.66 -6.46
N LEU A 22 4.23 6.19 -6.53
CA LEU A 22 4.52 4.75 -6.55
C LEU A 22 4.04 4.06 -5.27
N CYS A 23 4.29 4.66 -4.11
CA CYS A 23 3.88 4.12 -2.82
C CYS A 23 2.35 3.93 -2.77
N ASN A 24 1.60 5.00 -3.06
CA ASN A 24 0.13 4.95 -3.12
C ASN A 24 -0.38 3.91 -4.12
N LEU A 25 0.22 3.83 -5.32
CA LEU A 25 -0.16 2.83 -6.31
C LEU A 25 0.10 1.41 -5.80
N SER A 26 1.24 1.18 -5.14
CA SER A 26 1.58 -0.11 -4.53
C SER A 26 0.61 -0.50 -3.41
N HIS A 27 0.24 0.43 -2.52
CA HIS A 27 -0.74 0.17 -1.46
C HIS A 27 -2.11 -0.20 -2.05
N PHE A 28 -2.57 0.55 -3.06
CA PHE A 28 -3.82 0.25 -3.76
C PHE A 28 -3.80 -1.16 -4.38
N LEU A 29 -2.74 -1.48 -5.13
CA LEU A 29 -2.58 -2.79 -5.76
C LEU A 29 -2.48 -3.92 -4.72
N ALA A 30 -1.82 -3.70 -3.59
CA ALA A 30 -1.74 -4.66 -2.49
C ALA A 30 -3.14 -4.96 -1.91
N GLY A 31 -4.00 -3.94 -1.78
CA GLY A 31 -5.40 -4.10 -1.41
C GLY A 31 -6.17 -4.97 -2.41
N CYS A 32 -6.00 -4.71 -3.71
CA CYS A 32 -6.63 -5.49 -4.78
C CYS A 32 -6.19 -6.96 -4.75
N ILE A 33 -4.88 -7.20 -4.63
CA ILE A 33 -4.32 -8.57 -4.56
C ILE A 33 -4.88 -9.29 -3.34
N THR A 34 -4.96 -8.62 -2.19
CA THR A 34 -5.47 -9.23 -0.95
C THR A 34 -6.93 -9.66 -1.10
N ALA A 35 -7.77 -8.85 -1.77
CA ALA A 35 -9.15 -9.21 -2.08
C ALA A 35 -9.23 -10.40 -3.05
N ILE A 36 -8.41 -10.45 -4.11
CA ILE A 36 -8.39 -11.59 -5.05
C ILE A 36 -7.97 -12.87 -4.32
N VAL A 37 -6.90 -12.81 -3.52
CA VAL A 37 -6.38 -13.95 -2.76
C VAL A 37 -7.40 -14.46 -1.75
N SER A 38 -8.25 -13.60 -1.18
CA SER A 38 -9.26 -14.03 -0.19
C SER A 38 -10.24 -15.06 -0.74
N THR A 39 -10.50 -15.06 -2.05
CA THR A 39 -11.43 -15.99 -2.73
C THR A 39 -10.93 -17.43 -2.79
N ARG A 40 -9.60 -17.63 -2.76
CA ARG A 40 -8.97 -18.97 -2.87
C ARG A 40 -8.23 -19.38 -1.60
N HIS A 41 -7.64 -18.42 -0.91
CA HIS A 41 -6.77 -18.63 0.25
C HIS A 41 -7.08 -17.60 1.35
N PRO A 42 -8.24 -17.71 2.04
CA PRO A 42 -8.68 -16.72 3.04
C PRO A 42 -7.69 -16.54 4.19
N LEU A 43 -7.03 -17.61 4.64
CA LEU A 43 -5.99 -17.52 5.68
C LEU A 43 -4.76 -16.75 5.20
N LEU A 44 -4.32 -16.96 3.96
CA LEU A 44 -3.21 -16.21 3.38
C LEU A 44 -3.57 -14.72 3.23
N SER A 45 -4.81 -14.43 2.79
CA SER A 45 -5.32 -13.06 2.70
C SER A 45 -5.32 -12.35 4.06
N ALA A 46 -5.77 -13.04 5.12
CA ALA A 46 -5.71 -12.50 6.49
C ALA A 46 -4.27 -12.23 6.94
N LEU A 47 -3.33 -13.12 6.64
CA LEU A 47 -1.91 -12.92 6.95
C LEU A 47 -1.31 -11.72 6.19
N LEU A 48 -1.63 -11.57 4.90
CA LEU A 48 -1.19 -10.43 4.08
C LEU A 48 -1.75 -9.12 4.60
N PHE A 49 -3.03 -9.09 4.94
CA PHE A 49 -3.68 -7.92 5.56
C PHE A 49 -2.99 -7.54 6.88
N LEU A 50 -2.78 -8.50 7.78
CA LEU A 50 -2.13 -8.23 9.07
C LEU A 50 -0.68 -7.78 8.90
N ALA A 51 0.08 -8.43 8.00
CA ALA A 51 1.45 -8.04 7.72
C ALA A 51 1.53 -6.59 7.21
N PHE A 52 0.62 -6.20 6.32
CA PHE A 52 0.51 -4.84 5.82
C PHE A 52 0.20 -3.84 6.93
N ILE A 53 -0.84 -4.07 7.73
CA ILE A 53 -1.22 -3.18 8.83
C ILE A 53 -0.09 -3.05 9.87
N ILE A 54 0.53 -4.16 10.26
CA ILE A 54 1.64 -4.14 11.23
C ILE A 54 2.82 -3.35 10.66
N TYR A 55 3.15 -3.54 9.39
CA TYR A 55 4.21 -2.79 8.71
C TYR A 55 3.93 -1.28 8.72
N GLU A 56 2.76 -0.84 8.27
CA GLU A 56 2.40 0.59 8.18
C GLU A 56 2.35 1.25 9.56
N VAL A 57 1.75 0.59 10.56
CA VAL A 57 1.70 1.13 11.94
C VAL A 57 3.11 1.19 12.54
N ASN A 58 3.94 0.19 12.28
CA ASN A 58 5.33 0.21 12.72
C ASN A 58 6.13 1.31 12.00
N GLU A 59 5.92 1.52 10.70
CA GLU A 59 6.57 2.58 9.93
C GLU A 59 6.18 3.96 10.49
N ASP A 60 4.90 4.21 10.76
CA ASP A 60 4.41 5.46 11.37
C ASP A 60 4.99 5.69 12.77
N TRP A 61 5.16 4.65 13.58
CA TRP A 61 5.81 4.77 14.88
C TRP A 61 7.25 5.30 14.78
N HIS A 62 7.96 4.96 13.70
CA HIS A 62 9.37 5.34 13.52
C HIS A 62 9.56 6.61 12.68
N LEU A 63 8.68 6.86 11.71
CA LEU A 63 8.82 7.91 10.71
C LEU A 63 7.75 9.01 10.84
N SER A 64 6.70 8.80 11.64
CA SER A 64 5.56 9.70 11.81
C SER A 64 4.91 10.12 10.49
N ASP A 65 4.82 9.19 9.53
CA ASP A 65 4.42 9.45 8.14
C ASP A 65 2.95 9.12 7.83
N ASN A 66 2.02 9.49 8.72
CA ASN A 66 0.58 9.45 8.47
C ASN A 66 0.05 8.10 7.92
N ALA A 67 0.41 6.96 8.54
CA ALA A 67 0.01 5.62 8.06
C ALA A 67 -1.50 5.45 7.78
N TYR A 68 -2.36 6.27 8.39
CA TYR A 68 -3.79 6.28 8.07
C TYR A 68 -4.07 6.51 6.57
N LYS A 69 -3.21 7.25 5.86
CA LYS A 69 -3.36 7.49 4.42
C LYS A 69 -3.05 6.24 3.61
N ASP A 70 -1.95 5.56 3.92
CA ASP A 70 -1.54 4.35 3.20
C ASP A 70 -2.50 3.20 3.47
N ILE A 71 -2.96 3.05 4.71
CA ILE A 71 -4.04 2.12 5.09
C ILE A 71 -5.34 2.45 4.34
N PHE A 72 -5.69 3.73 4.20
CA PHE A 72 -6.88 4.14 3.44
C PHE A 72 -6.77 3.76 1.96
N VAL A 73 -5.62 4.04 1.32
CA VAL A 73 -5.41 3.70 -0.10
C VAL A 73 -5.42 2.19 -0.33
N TYR A 74 -4.82 1.43 0.58
CA TYR A 74 -4.92 -0.03 0.61
C TYR A 74 -6.38 -0.50 0.74
N ALA A 75 -7.14 0.05 1.68
CA ALA A 75 -8.54 -0.30 1.88
C ALA A 75 -9.37 0.01 0.63
N LEU A 76 -9.09 1.12 -0.06
CA LEU A 76 -9.76 1.50 -1.29
C LEU A 76 -9.59 0.44 -2.38
N GLY A 77 -8.37 -0.09 -2.57
CA GLY A 77 -8.11 -1.19 -3.49
C GLY A 77 -8.85 -2.48 -3.12
N LEU A 78 -8.88 -2.79 -1.82
CA LEU A 78 -9.59 -3.95 -1.28
C LEU A 78 -11.10 -3.87 -1.55
N TYR A 79 -11.74 -2.73 -1.25
CA TYR A 79 -13.18 -2.53 -1.45
C TYR A 79 -13.56 -2.47 -2.93
N VAL A 80 -12.81 -1.73 -3.75
CA VAL A 80 -13.07 -1.67 -5.20
C VAL A 80 -13.04 -3.07 -5.80
N THR A 81 -12.02 -3.87 -5.47
CA THR A 81 -11.91 -5.23 -5.98
C THR A 81 -12.99 -6.14 -5.44
N ALA A 82 -13.37 -6.01 -4.17
CA ALA A 82 -14.47 -6.76 -3.58
C ALA A 82 -15.80 -6.52 -4.32
N ILE A 83 -16.08 -5.27 -4.73
CA ILE A 83 -17.28 -4.96 -5.54
C ILE A 83 -17.26 -5.74 -6.86
N PHE A 84 -16.13 -5.81 -7.55
CA PHE A 84 -16.01 -6.58 -8.79
C PHE A 84 -16.11 -8.10 -8.59
N LEU A 85 -15.69 -8.62 -7.45
CA LEU A 85 -15.76 -10.05 -7.13
C LEU A 85 -17.15 -10.49 -6.66
N LEU A 86 -17.98 -9.57 -6.18
CA LEU A 86 -19.35 -9.83 -5.69
C LEU A 86 -20.43 -9.63 -6.76
N ASN A 87 -20.09 -9.02 -7.89
CA ASN A 87 -20.95 -8.89 -9.06
C ASN A 87 -20.80 -10.10 -10.00
#